data_AF-Q5AK01-F1
#
_entry.id   AF-Q5AK01-F1
#
_cell.length_a   1.000
_cell.length_b   1.000
_cell.length_c   1.000
_cell.angle_alpha   90.00
_cell.angle_beta   90.00
_cell.angle_gamma   90.00
#
_symmetry.space_group_name_H-M   'P 1'
#
loop_
_entity.id
_entity.type
_entity.pdbx_description
1 polymer ?
#
loop_
_entity_poly.entity_id
_entity_poly.type
_entity_poly.pdbx_seq_one_letter_code
_entity_poly.pdbx_strand_id
1 'polypeptide(L)'
;MAFELPQLDSELRTELEVIIQNKTFDESKSQLQWNDGILPKLITRLNELAALSKDGDRFGNPKGIDFIAEIEATNETITHHLAEQMSSSPPFTIHRLAELIVDPNSQGYTITNNDQLFKYFNSLKKVCIVSSRISEFPPVRIGNETNGHDKKESIGLVAENVSLVEIPWLKTSKKDEVTHATINDSPPLKRKGEEEDCIVPKKGKS
;
A
#
# COMPACT_ATOMS: atom_id res chain seq x y z
N MET A 1 -6.65 -27.40 -7.38
CA MET A 1 -5.54 -27.23 -6.40
C MET A 1 -5.17 -25.76 -6.41
N ALA A 2 -4.79 -25.17 -5.28
CA ALA A 2 -4.26 -23.81 -5.26
C ALA A 2 -2.74 -23.86 -5.50
N PHE A 3 -2.09 -22.72 -5.73
CA PHE A 3 -0.64 -22.65 -5.59
C PHE A 3 -0.26 -22.91 -4.13
N GLU A 4 0.77 -23.74 -3.92
CA GLU A 4 1.40 -23.86 -2.61
C GLU A 4 2.45 -22.76 -2.51
N LEU A 5 2.13 -21.69 -1.76
CA LEU A 5 3.06 -20.58 -1.57
C LEU A 5 4.27 -21.06 -0.76
N PRO A 6 5.51 -20.78 -1.20
CA PRO A 6 6.70 -21.10 -0.42
C PRO A 6 6.62 -20.41 0.94
N GLN A 7 7.18 -21.04 1.98
CA GLN A 7 7.19 -20.43 3.31
C GLN A 7 8.03 -19.15 3.30
N LEU A 8 7.53 -18.10 3.97
CA LEU A 8 8.27 -16.85 4.13
C LEU A 8 9.42 -17.07 5.12
N ASP A 9 10.64 -16.68 4.74
CA ASP A 9 11.81 -16.66 5.61
C ASP A 9 11.49 -16.01 6.96
N SER A 10 11.86 -16.66 8.06
CA SER A 10 11.43 -16.25 9.40
C SER A 10 12.00 -14.89 9.81
N GLU A 11 13.25 -14.60 9.44
CA GLU A 11 13.87 -13.31 9.74
C GLU A 11 13.21 -12.20 8.92
N LEU A 12 12.99 -12.44 7.62
CA LEU A 12 12.26 -11.49 6.78
C LEU A 12 10.84 -11.23 7.33
N ARG A 13 10.12 -12.27 7.75
CA ARG A 13 8.79 -12.12 8.35
C ARG A 13 8.83 -11.20 9.57
N THR A 14 9.75 -11.42 10.51
CA THR A 14 9.88 -10.60 11.71
C THR A 14 10.12 -9.13 11.36
N GLU A 15 11.01 -8.83 10.42
CA GLU A 15 11.28 -7.45 10.03
C GLU A 15 10.10 -6.78 9.33
N LEU A 16 9.42 -7.51 8.44
CA LEU A 16 8.22 -6.99 7.78
C LEU A 16 7.07 -6.74 8.78
N GLU A 17 6.92 -7.58 9.81
CA GLU A 17 5.96 -7.36 10.90
C GLU A 17 6.30 -6.11 11.72
N VAL A 18 7.59 -5.86 12.00
CA VAL A 18 8.05 -4.61 12.66
C VAL A 18 7.73 -3.39 11.80
N ILE A 19 7.95 -3.46 10.49
CA ILE A 19 7.59 -2.40 9.53
C ILE A 19 6.08 -2.13 9.54
N ILE A 20 5.25 -3.20 9.54
CA ILE A 20 3.78 -3.09 9.60
C ILE A 20 3.36 -2.37 10.89
N GLN A 21 3.90 -2.79 12.03
CA GLN A 21 3.57 -2.20 13.33
C GLN A 21 3.98 -0.73 13.42
N ASN A 22 5.16 -0.37 12.90
CA ASN A 22 5.67 1.01 12.91
C ASN A 22 5.10 1.87 11.77
N LYS A 23 4.38 1.28 10.82
CA LYS A 23 3.87 1.91 9.59
C LYS A 23 4.95 2.48 8.66
N THR A 24 6.22 2.16 8.91
CA THR A 24 7.39 2.54 8.11
C THR A 24 8.58 1.68 8.54
N PHE A 25 9.67 1.76 7.79
CA PHE A 25 10.95 1.21 8.24
C PHE A 25 11.66 2.20 9.17
N ASP A 26 12.03 1.71 10.35
CA ASP A 26 12.75 2.44 11.40
C ASP A 26 13.97 1.61 11.80
N GLU A 27 15.14 2.08 11.39
CA GLU A 27 16.41 1.39 11.60
C GLU A 27 16.71 1.14 13.08
N SER A 28 16.19 1.97 14.00
CA SER A 28 16.39 1.80 15.44
C SER A 28 15.60 0.63 16.06
N LYS A 29 14.59 0.14 15.34
CA LYS A 29 13.70 -0.96 15.78
C LYS A 29 13.91 -2.25 14.99
N SER A 30 14.58 -2.16 13.86
CA SER A 30 14.91 -3.28 12.98
C SER A 30 16.11 -4.06 13.52
N GLN A 31 16.11 -5.39 13.42
CA GLN A 31 17.30 -6.19 13.75
C GLN A 31 18.24 -6.31 12.55
N LEU A 32 17.68 -6.22 11.35
CA LEU A 32 18.41 -6.22 10.08
C LEU A 32 18.48 -4.83 9.46
N GLN A 33 19.60 -4.56 8.80
CA GLN A 33 19.75 -3.38 7.96
C GLN A 33 19.01 -3.60 6.63
N TRP A 34 18.52 -2.51 6.03
CA TRP A 34 17.72 -2.60 4.81
C TRP A 34 18.50 -3.20 3.64
N ASN A 35 19.70 -2.67 3.40
CA ASN A 35 20.49 -2.94 2.20
C ASN A 35 21.12 -4.34 2.15
N ASP A 36 21.58 -4.87 3.28
CA ASP A 36 22.33 -6.13 3.37
C ASP A 36 21.53 -7.28 4.02
N GLY A 37 20.44 -6.96 4.74
CA GLY A 37 19.59 -7.94 5.41
C GLY A 37 18.22 -8.09 4.74
N ILE A 38 17.40 -7.04 4.76
CA ILE A 38 15.99 -7.11 4.32
C ILE A 38 15.88 -7.21 2.79
N LEU A 39 16.55 -6.32 2.06
CA LEU A 39 16.44 -6.22 0.60
C LEU A 39 16.87 -7.52 -0.12
N PRO A 40 18.02 -8.17 0.20
CA PRO A 40 18.38 -9.44 -0.43
C PRO A 40 17.35 -10.55 -0.17
N LYS A 41 16.85 -10.66 1.07
CA LYS A 41 15.80 -11.64 1.43
C LYS A 41 14.49 -11.37 0.69
N LEU A 42 14.12 -10.10 0.56
CA LEU A 42 12.93 -9.69 -0.20
C LEU A 42 13.07 -10.03 -1.70
N ILE A 43 14.23 -9.80 -2.30
CA ILE A 43 14.50 -10.19 -3.70
C ILE A 43 14.39 -11.71 -3.87
N THR A 44 15.00 -12.49 -2.97
CA THR A 44 14.84 -13.96 -2.97
C THR A 44 13.37 -14.36 -2.91
N ARG A 45 12.60 -13.75 -2.01
CA ARG A 45 11.17 -14.01 -1.88
C ARG A 45 10.40 -13.72 -3.18
N LEU A 46 10.70 -12.62 -3.84
CA LEU A 46 10.06 -12.26 -5.11
C LEU A 46 10.39 -13.28 -6.22
N ASN A 47 11.64 -13.75 -6.29
CA ASN A 47 12.07 -14.78 -7.23
C ASN A 47 11.36 -16.13 -6.98
N GLU A 48 11.22 -16.54 -5.72
CA GLU A 48 10.45 -17.73 -5.35
C GLU A 48 8.98 -17.63 -5.78
N LEU A 49 8.36 -16.48 -5.58
CA LEU A 49 6.98 -16.24 -6.01
C LEU A 49 6.84 -16.23 -7.53
N ALA A 50 7.83 -15.71 -8.26
CA ALA A 50 7.84 -15.71 -9.72
C ALA A 50 8.00 -17.13 -10.28
N ALA A 51 8.76 -17.99 -9.60
CA ALA A 51 8.93 -19.39 -9.98
C ALA A 51 7.62 -20.18 -9.98
N LEU A 52 6.61 -19.77 -9.19
CA LEU A 52 5.27 -20.37 -9.22
C LEU A 52 4.60 -20.29 -10.59
N SER A 53 4.98 -19.30 -11.43
CA SER A 53 4.44 -19.19 -12.79
C SER A 53 4.83 -20.38 -13.67
N LYS A 54 5.96 -21.04 -13.38
CA LYS A 54 6.47 -22.20 -14.14
C LYS A 54 5.67 -23.47 -13.88
N ASP A 55 5.06 -23.59 -12.70
CA ASP A 55 4.10 -24.66 -12.38
C ASP A 55 2.69 -24.37 -12.93
N GLY A 56 2.52 -23.21 -13.59
CA GLY A 56 1.26 -22.63 -14.03
C GLY A 56 0.55 -23.37 -15.17
N ASP A 57 1.20 -24.34 -15.84
CA ASP A 57 0.59 -25.16 -16.89
C ASP A 57 -0.70 -25.86 -16.41
N ARG A 58 -0.83 -26.07 -15.10
CA ARG A 58 -2.00 -26.68 -14.46
C ARG A 58 -3.23 -25.76 -14.40
N PHE A 59 -3.07 -24.45 -14.54
CA PHE A 59 -4.13 -23.46 -14.27
C PHE A 59 -4.62 -22.71 -15.51
N GLY A 60 -4.02 -22.97 -16.68
CA GLY A 60 -4.35 -22.28 -17.93
C GLY A 60 -3.86 -20.83 -17.94
N ASN A 61 -3.42 -20.34 -19.09
CA ASN A 61 -2.90 -18.97 -19.21
C ASN A 61 -4.03 -17.95 -19.37
N PRO A 62 -3.90 -16.74 -18.81
CA PRO A 62 -4.76 -15.61 -19.15
C PRO A 62 -4.78 -15.39 -20.67
N LYS A 63 -5.95 -15.11 -21.23
CA LYS A 63 -6.11 -15.02 -22.69
C LYS A 63 -5.26 -13.88 -23.27
N GLY A 64 -4.44 -14.20 -24.26
CA GLY A 64 -3.69 -13.21 -25.05
C GLY A 64 -2.40 -12.71 -24.42
N ILE A 65 -1.94 -13.32 -23.32
CA ILE A 65 -0.70 -12.96 -22.64
C ILE A 65 0.18 -14.20 -22.51
N ASP A 66 1.48 -14.05 -22.80
CA ASP A 66 2.47 -15.03 -22.37
C ASP A 66 2.69 -14.87 -20.86
N PHE A 67 1.91 -15.63 -20.09
CA PHE A 67 1.83 -15.50 -18.65
C PHE A 67 3.18 -15.59 -17.96
N ILE A 68 3.97 -16.59 -18.33
CA ILE A 68 5.27 -16.86 -17.70
C ILE A 68 6.22 -15.71 -18.01
N ALA A 69 6.33 -15.33 -19.29
CA ALA A 69 7.20 -14.23 -19.71
C ALA A 69 6.83 -12.91 -19.03
N GLU A 70 5.55 -12.60 -18.88
CA GLU A 70 5.11 -11.34 -18.26
C GLU A 70 5.36 -11.31 -16.75
N ILE A 71 5.20 -12.45 -16.05
CA ILE A 71 5.55 -12.56 -14.62
C ILE A 71 7.06 -12.42 -14.43
N GLU A 72 7.87 -13.12 -15.24
CA GLU A 72 9.33 -13.04 -15.16
C GLU A 72 9.85 -11.63 -15.47
N ALA A 73 9.35 -10.99 -16.55
CA ALA A 73 9.72 -9.62 -16.90
C ALA A 73 9.29 -8.60 -15.82
N THR A 74 8.11 -8.79 -15.23
CA THR A 74 7.66 -7.94 -14.12
C THR A 74 8.54 -8.14 -12.87
N ASN A 75 8.89 -9.39 -12.54
CA ASN A 75 9.77 -9.70 -11.42
C ASN A 75 11.17 -9.11 -11.61
N GLU A 76 11.75 -9.25 -12.81
CA GLU A 76 13.04 -8.66 -13.16
C GLU A 76 13.00 -7.13 -13.01
N THR A 77 11.95 -6.48 -13.55
CA THR A 77 11.76 -5.03 -13.41
C THR A 77 11.71 -4.60 -11.94
N ILE A 78 10.96 -5.33 -11.10
CA ILE A 78 10.82 -5.03 -9.67
C ILE A 78 12.16 -5.21 -8.95
N THR A 79 12.80 -6.36 -9.13
CA THR A 79 14.04 -6.71 -8.42
C THR A 79 15.18 -5.79 -8.83
N HIS A 80 15.32 -5.48 -10.11
CA HIS A 80 16.28 -4.50 -10.62
C HIS A 80 16.04 -3.10 -10.03
N HIS A 81 14.80 -2.61 -10.03
CA HIS A 81 14.47 -1.30 -9.45
C HIS A 81 14.79 -1.25 -7.95
N LEU A 82 14.43 -2.27 -7.18
CA LEU A 82 14.72 -2.32 -5.76
C LEU A 82 16.23 -2.37 -5.49
N ALA A 83 16.97 -3.19 -6.24
CA ALA A 83 18.42 -3.34 -6.08
C ALA A 83 19.19 -2.08 -6.48
N GLU A 84 18.85 -1.44 -7.60
CA GLU A 84 19.60 -0.29 -8.10
C GLU A 84 19.13 1.04 -7.51
N GLN A 85 17.81 1.28 -7.48
CA GLN A 85 17.24 2.57 -7.13
C GLN A 85 16.87 2.69 -5.66
N MET A 86 16.71 1.55 -4.95
CA MET A 86 16.28 1.52 -3.54
C MET A 86 17.29 0.81 -2.64
N SER A 87 18.54 0.63 -3.05
CA SER A 87 19.57 -0.02 -2.23
C SER A 87 19.85 0.72 -0.92
N SER A 88 19.96 2.05 -0.97
CA SER A 88 20.36 2.84 0.19
C SER A 88 19.23 3.12 1.19
N SER A 89 17.97 3.00 0.77
CA SER A 89 16.81 3.28 1.61
C SER A 89 15.57 2.65 0.98
N PRO A 90 14.65 2.07 1.78
CA PRO A 90 13.46 1.43 1.24
C PRO A 90 12.52 2.44 0.56
N PRO A 91 11.68 1.96 -0.37
CA PRO A 91 10.65 2.81 -0.99
C PRO A 91 9.69 3.34 0.07
N PHE A 92 9.13 4.54 -0.13
CA PHE A 92 8.17 5.13 0.84
C PHE A 92 6.91 4.25 1.08
N THR A 93 6.62 3.36 0.13
CA THR A 93 5.54 2.36 0.15
C THR A 93 5.89 1.09 0.93
N ILE A 94 7.03 1.04 1.64
CA ILE A 94 7.53 -0.17 2.32
C ILE A 94 6.51 -0.80 3.27
N HIS A 95 5.67 0.01 3.92
CA HIS A 95 4.55 -0.49 4.74
C HIS A 95 3.60 -1.36 3.92
N ARG A 96 3.15 -0.85 2.76
CA ARG A 96 2.23 -1.57 1.88
C ARG A 96 2.88 -2.80 1.27
N LEU A 97 4.17 -2.71 0.94
CA LEU A 97 4.94 -3.85 0.45
C LEU A 97 5.03 -4.95 1.51
N ALA A 98 5.31 -4.61 2.76
CA ALA A 98 5.37 -5.56 3.86
C ALA A 98 4.04 -6.30 4.06
N GLU A 99 2.91 -5.58 4.06
CA GLU A 99 1.58 -6.19 4.13
C GLU A 99 1.33 -7.22 3.03
N LEU A 100 1.71 -6.89 1.78
CA LEU A 100 1.50 -7.77 0.62
C LEU A 100 2.38 -9.02 0.66
N ILE A 101 3.55 -8.96 1.27
CA ILE A 101 4.50 -10.09 1.32
C ILE A 101 4.19 -11.01 2.51
N VAL A 102 3.84 -10.46 3.67
CA VAL A 102 3.55 -11.23 4.90
C VAL A 102 2.27 -12.05 4.77
N ASP A 103 1.19 -11.43 4.29
CA ASP A 103 -0.10 -12.11 4.12
C ASP A 103 -0.86 -11.58 2.89
N PRO A 104 -0.57 -12.13 1.69
CA PRO A 104 -1.31 -11.77 0.48
C PRO A 104 -2.83 -11.95 0.60
N ASN A 105 -3.27 -12.97 1.35
CA ASN A 105 -4.69 -13.32 1.46
C ASN A 105 -5.45 -12.25 2.25
N SER A 106 -4.91 -11.76 3.36
CA SER A 106 -5.53 -10.67 4.13
C SER A 106 -5.62 -9.37 3.33
N GLN A 107 -4.76 -9.21 2.31
CA GLN A 107 -4.74 -8.06 1.41
C GLN A 107 -5.61 -8.24 0.16
N GLY A 108 -6.39 -9.33 0.08
CA GLY A 108 -7.32 -9.61 -1.02
C GLY A 108 -6.71 -10.35 -2.21
N TYR A 109 -5.49 -10.87 -2.09
CA TYR A 109 -4.81 -11.65 -3.14
C TYR A 109 -4.80 -13.14 -2.80
N THR A 110 -5.86 -13.84 -3.17
CA THR A 110 -5.95 -15.30 -3.00
C THR A 110 -5.32 -16.01 -4.19
N ILE A 111 -4.00 -16.23 -4.12
CA ILE A 111 -3.15 -16.79 -5.19
C ILE A 111 -3.49 -18.28 -5.42
N THR A 112 -4.55 -18.51 -6.20
CA THR A 112 -5.13 -19.85 -6.44
C THR A 112 -5.06 -20.28 -7.89
N ASN A 113 -4.85 -19.34 -8.81
CA ASN A 113 -4.76 -19.57 -10.25
C ASN A 113 -3.88 -18.49 -10.89
N ASN A 114 -3.58 -18.65 -12.18
CA ASN A 114 -2.69 -17.76 -12.93
C ASN A 114 -3.21 -16.30 -12.97
N ASP A 115 -4.52 -16.08 -13.08
CA ASP A 115 -5.12 -14.73 -13.06
C ASP A 115 -4.85 -14.00 -11.73
N GLN A 116 -4.93 -14.72 -10.60
CA GLN A 116 -4.69 -14.14 -9.28
C GLN A 116 -3.20 -13.89 -9.04
N LEU A 117 -2.32 -14.79 -9.50
CA LEU A 117 -0.88 -14.58 -9.47
C LEU A 117 -0.49 -13.37 -10.33
N PHE A 118 -1.07 -13.23 -11.51
CA PHE A 118 -0.90 -12.07 -12.38
C PHE A 118 -1.35 -10.75 -11.73
N LYS A 119 -2.53 -10.73 -11.11
CA LYS A 119 -3.02 -9.56 -10.37
C LYS A 119 -2.11 -9.21 -9.20
N TYR A 120 -1.60 -10.22 -8.50
CA TYR A 120 -0.68 -10.03 -7.37
C TYR A 120 0.63 -9.40 -7.84
N PHE A 121 1.29 -9.91 -8.88
CA PHE A 121 2.49 -9.31 -9.46
C PHE A 121 2.27 -7.88 -9.98
N ASN A 122 1.12 -7.60 -10.59
CA ASN A 122 0.76 -6.24 -10.99
C ASN A 122 0.63 -5.28 -9.79
N SER A 123 0.16 -5.79 -8.64
CA SER A 123 0.09 -5.00 -7.41
C SER A 123 1.48 -4.75 -6.83
N LEU A 124 2.35 -5.77 -6.81
CA LEU A 124 3.74 -5.65 -6.41
C LEU A 124 4.48 -4.62 -7.28
N LYS A 125 4.28 -4.66 -8.59
CA LYS A 125 4.85 -3.66 -9.52
C LYS A 125 4.48 -2.23 -9.12
N LYS A 126 3.21 -1.97 -8.78
CA LYS A 126 2.75 -0.63 -8.39
C LYS A 126 3.33 -0.14 -7.06
N VAL A 127 3.58 -1.05 -6.12
CA VAL A 127 4.13 -0.65 -4.81
C VAL A 127 5.65 -0.58 -4.82
N CYS A 128 6.34 -1.39 -5.62
CA CYS A 128 7.80 -1.39 -5.68
C CYS A 128 8.35 -0.31 -6.63
N ILE A 129 7.70 -0.09 -7.78
CA ILE A 129 8.15 0.88 -8.79
C ILE A 129 7.64 2.27 -8.42
N VAL A 130 8.29 2.85 -7.41
CA VAL A 130 8.09 4.23 -6.97
C VAL A 130 9.40 5.01 -7.06
N SER A 131 9.31 6.34 -7.12
CA SER A 131 10.51 7.19 -7.21
C SER A 131 11.07 7.56 -5.84
N SER A 132 10.22 7.71 -4.83
CA SER A 132 10.62 8.23 -3.53
C SER A 132 10.99 7.17 -2.51
N ARG A 133 11.98 7.49 -1.69
CA ARG A 133 12.43 6.69 -0.55
C ARG A 133 11.84 7.21 0.75
N ILE A 134 11.83 6.38 1.81
CA ILE A 134 11.43 6.86 3.15
C ILE A 134 12.31 8.02 3.64
N SER A 135 13.58 8.05 3.24
CA SER A 135 14.55 9.06 3.69
C SER A 135 14.25 10.46 3.18
N GLU A 136 13.43 10.58 2.12
CA GLU A 136 12.97 11.87 1.57
C GLU A 136 11.88 12.51 2.43
N PHE A 137 11.25 11.73 3.32
CA PHE A 137 10.16 12.16 4.19
C PHE A 137 10.51 11.89 5.66
N PRO A 138 11.42 12.68 6.25
CA PRO A 138 11.79 12.49 7.64
C PRO A 138 10.56 12.65 8.56
N PRO A 139 10.50 11.92 9.69
CA PRO A 139 9.41 12.05 10.64
C PRO A 139 9.25 13.50 11.11
N VAL A 140 8.01 14.00 11.13
CA VAL A 140 7.70 15.32 11.68
C VAL A 140 8.04 15.30 13.17
N ARG A 141 9.12 15.99 13.55
CA ARG A 141 9.46 16.20 14.96
C ARG A 141 8.51 17.27 15.49
N ILE A 142 7.46 16.86 16.21
CA ILE A 142 6.67 17.80 17.01
C ILE A 142 7.62 18.28 18.10
N GLY A 143 8.06 19.54 18.01
CA GLY A 143 8.82 20.17 19.09
C GLY A 143 7.98 20.08 20.35
N ASN A 144 8.51 19.48 21.41
CA ASN A 144 7.87 19.54 22.71
C ASN A 144 7.68 21.03 23.02
N GLU A 145 6.42 21.46 23.04
CA GLU A 145 6.02 22.76 23.53
C GLU A 145 6.51 22.83 24.98
N THR A 146 7.70 23.39 25.18
CA THR A 146 8.16 23.82 26.50
C THR A 146 7.12 24.80 26.97
N ASN A 147 6.30 24.37 27.94
CA ASN A 147 5.36 25.16 28.71
C ASN A 147 5.82 26.62 28.82
N GLY A 148 5.30 27.44 27.90
CA GLY A 148 5.67 28.81 27.67
C GLY A 148 4.37 29.54 27.40
N HIS A 149 3.87 30.13 28.47
CA HIS A 149 2.71 30.99 28.57
C HIS A 149 2.52 31.90 27.32
N ASP A 150 1.25 32.12 26.97
CA ASP A 150 0.71 33.22 26.17
C ASP A 150 0.55 33.09 24.64
N LYS A 151 -0.74 33.25 24.29
CA LYS A 151 -1.34 33.79 23.07
C LYS A 151 -1.58 32.83 21.90
N LYS A 152 -2.90 32.61 21.70
CA LYS A 152 -3.58 32.20 20.47
C LYS A 152 -2.95 32.81 19.21
N GLU A 153 -1.99 32.15 18.60
CA GLU A 153 -1.56 32.43 17.23
C GLU A 153 -1.34 31.10 16.50
N SER A 154 -2.25 30.85 15.55
CA SER A 154 -2.23 29.87 14.45
C SER A 154 -1.23 28.70 14.54
N ILE A 155 -1.77 27.47 14.57
CA ILE A 155 -1.06 26.23 14.21
C ILE A 155 -0.66 26.33 12.73
N GLY A 156 0.46 26.97 12.45
CA GLY A 156 1.16 26.96 11.17
C GLY A 156 2.21 25.86 11.20
N LEU A 157 1.78 24.60 11.13
CA LEU A 157 2.68 23.47 10.87
C LEU A 157 3.18 23.58 9.43
N VAL A 158 4.25 24.36 9.25
CA VAL A 158 4.96 24.45 7.98
C VAL A 158 6.02 23.36 7.96
N ALA A 159 5.79 22.30 7.19
CA ALA A 159 6.89 21.45 6.77
C ALA A 159 7.86 22.34 5.97
N GLU A 160 9.10 22.49 6.42
CA GLU A 160 10.14 23.33 5.78
C GLU A 160 10.37 22.99 4.29
N ASN A 161 9.80 21.88 3.82
CA ASN A 161 10.04 21.30 2.50
C ASN A 161 8.81 21.35 1.58
N VAL A 162 7.68 21.92 2.04
CA VAL A 162 6.44 22.00 1.26
C VAL A 162 6.04 23.46 1.12
N SER A 163 6.18 24.00 -0.09
CA SER A 163 5.56 25.29 -0.44
C SER A 163 4.05 25.10 -0.39
N LEU A 164 3.43 25.52 0.72
CA LEU A 164 1.98 25.45 0.88
C LEU A 164 1.34 26.50 -0.04
N VAL A 165 0.62 26.04 -1.07
CA VAL A 165 -0.20 26.88 -1.93
C VAL A 165 -1.57 27.07 -1.28
N GLU A 166 -2.06 28.31 -1.24
CA GLU A 166 -3.39 28.63 -0.72
C GLU A 166 -4.47 27.87 -1.52
N ILE A 167 -5.40 27.21 -0.82
CA ILE A 167 -6.51 26.47 -1.43
C ILE A 167 -7.58 27.49 -1.90
N PRO A 168 -7.81 27.69 -3.21
CA PRO A 168 -8.57 28.85 -3.71
C PRO A 168 -10.03 28.94 -3.23
N TRP A 169 -10.64 27.82 -2.85
CA TRP A 169 -12.03 27.77 -2.37
C TRP A 169 -12.15 27.87 -0.84
N LEU A 170 -11.03 27.83 -0.12
CA LEU A 170 -11.03 28.00 1.33
C LEU A 170 -11.06 29.50 1.66
N LYS A 171 -12.18 30.16 1.33
CA LYS A 171 -12.40 31.55 1.74
C LYS A 171 -12.34 31.59 3.27
N THR A 172 -11.33 32.25 3.82
CA THR A 172 -11.24 32.53 5.25
C THR A 172 -12.45 33.37 5.67
N SER A 173 -13.46 32.73 6.24
CA SER A 173 -14.56 33.43 6.92
C SER A 173 -13.99 34.13 8.15
N LYS A 174 -13.54 35.37 7.99
CA LYS A 174 -13.26 36.27 9.12
C LYS A 174 -14.60 36.66 9.74
N LYS A 175 -14.73 36.44 11.05
CA LYS A 175 -15.86 36.74 11.94
C LYS A 175 -16.99 35.71 11.88
N ASP A 176 -16.99 34.78 12.83
CA ASP A 176 -17.96 34.83 13.92
C ASP A 176 -17.51 33.95 15.07
N GLU A 177 -17.48 34.56 16.25
CA GLU A 177 -17.20 33.97 17.54
C GLU A 177 -18.42 33.13 17.91
N VAL A 178 -18.43 31.82 17.60
CA VAL A 178 -19.49 30.91 18.01
C VAL A 178 -18.88 29.71 18.74
N THR A 179 -19.07 29.77 20.05
CA THR A 179 -19.24 28.69 21.02
C THR A 179 -19.14 27.25 20.47
N HIS A 180 -18.22 26.48 21.07
CA HIS A 180 -18.12 25.03 20.93
C HIS A 180 -19.50 24.36 21.13
N ALA A 181 -20.17 24.05 20.02
CA ALA A 181 -21.28 23.12 19.99
C ALA A 181 -20.71 21.72 19.75
N THR A 182 -21.01 20.83 20.69
CA THR A 182 -20.83 19.39 20.66
C THR A 182 -21.08 18.81 19.27
N ILE A 183 -20.09 18.12 18.71
CA ILE A 183 -20.21 17.34 17.48
C ILE A 183 -21.04 16.09 17.83
N ASN A 184 -22.37 16.23 17.82
CA ASN A 184 -23.29 15.11 17.75
C ASN A 184 -23.75 14.95 16.29
N ASP A 185 -23.58 13.73 15.80
CA ASP A 185 -24.36 13.10 14.75
C ASP A 185 -24.63 13.90 13.47
N SER A 186 -23.69 13.86 12.54
CA SER A 186 -24.08 13.91 11.12
C SER A 186 -24.72 12.57 10.73
N PRO A 187 -25.99 12.54 10.29
CA PRO A 187 -26.61 11.30 9.84
C PRO A 187 -26.01 10.88 8.49
N PRO A 188 -25.92 9.57 8.21
CA PRO A 188 -25.41 9.10 6.92
C PRO A 188 -26.38 9.49 5.79
N LEU A 189 -25.80 9.88 4.65
CA LEU A 189 -26.50 10.22 3.42
C LEU A 189 -27.53 9.15 3.04
N LYS A 190 -28.82 9.48 3.17
CA LYS A 190 -29.92 8.68 2.61
C LYS A 190 -29.84 8.66 1.08
N ARG A 191 -29.61 7.49 0.48
CA ARG A 191 -29.98 7.24 -0.92
C ARG A 191 -31.50 7.10 -0.97
N LYS A 192 -32.16 8.07 -1.64
CA LYS A 192 -33.58 8.06 -1.97
C LYS A 192 -33.75 7.41 -3.35
N GLY A 193 -34.64 6.43 -3.47
CA GLY A 193 -35.14 5.95 -4.76
C GLY A 193 -35.29 4.44 -4.89
N GLU A 194 -36.08 3.81 -4.02
CA GLU A 194 -36.87 2.64 -4.40
C GLU A 194 -38.21 3.19 -4.90
N GLU A 195 -38.49 3.09 -6.19
CA GLU A 195 -39.85 3.16 -6.75
C GLU A 195 -39.84 2.50 -8.14
N GLU A 196 -40.64 1.42 -8.21
CA GLU A 196 -41.47 1.03 -9.35
C GLU A 196 -40.88 0.29 -10.56
N ASP A 197 -41.20 -1.00 -10.57
CA ASP A 197 -41.87 -1.72 -11.65
C ASP A 197 -41.06 -2.04 -12.93
N CYS A 198 -40.44 -3.23 -12.95
CA CYS A 198 -39.99 -3.87 -14.17
C CYS A 198 -40.75 -5.18 -14.39
N ILE A 199 -41.85 -5.04 -15.12
CA ILE A 199 -42.68 -6.11 -15.66
C ILE A 199 -41.83 -7.04 -16.55
N VAL A 200 -41.76 -8.32 -16.18
CA VAL A 200 -41.18 -9.39 -17.00
C VAL A 200 -42.32 -10.09 -17.76
N PRO A 201 -42.33 -10.12 -19.11
CA PRO A 201 -43.29 -10.93 -19.84
C PRO A 201 -42.87 -12.41 -19.84
N LYS A 202 -43.86 -13.25 -19.53
CA LYS A 202 -43.79 -14.71 -19.34
C LYS A 202 -43.26 -15.47 -20.56
N LYS A 203 -42.38 -16.44 -20.28
CA LYS A 203 -42.25 -17.68 -21.07
C LYS A 203 -43.55 -18.48 -20.96
N GLY A 204 -44.25 -18.69 -22.07
CA GLY A 204 -45.24 -19.74 -22.24
C GLY A 204 -44.68 -20.78 -23.21
N LYS A 205 -44.34 -21.96 -22.68
CA LYS A 205 -44.24 -23.20 -23.46
C LYS A 205 -45.67 -23.68 -23.73
N SER A 206 -46.04 -23.84 -24.99
CA SER A 206 -46.69 -25.03 -25.53
C SER A 206 -46.62 -25.01 -27.05
#